data_AF-A0A2D4EVV4-F1
#
_entry.id   AF-A0A2D4EVV4-F1
#
_cell.length_a   1.000
_cell.length_b   1.000
_cell.length_c   1.000
_cell.angle_alpha   90.00
_cell.angle_beta   90.00
_cell.angle_gamma   90.00
#
_symmetry.space_group_name_H-M   'P 1'
#
loop_
_entity.id
_entity.type
_entity.pdbx_description
1 polymer ?
#
loop_
_entity_poly.entity_id
_entity_poly.type
_entity_poly.pdbx_seq_one_letter_code
_entity_poly.pdbx_strand_id
1 'polypeptide(L)'
;SMDQFSKAVVIMAFLAIGSSFTAGIRGGLFTLVFARLNIRLRNRLFRSLVVQEMSFFDENLTGDIISRLTSDTTIVSDLVSQNINIFLRNLVKATGVIVFMFSLSWQLSLVTFMGFPIIMLMSDVYGKYYKKLSKEVQNALAKANNTAEETISAMRTVRS
;
A
#
# COMPACT_ATOMS: atom_id res chain seq x y z
N SER A 1 -3.03 24.43 40.31
CA SER A 1 -2.45 23.91 39.06
C SER A 1 -2.24 22.40 39.10
N MET A 2 -1.88 21.81 40.25
CA MET A 2 -1.69 20.34 40.39
C MET A 2 -2.97 19.50 40.16
N ASP A 3 -4.13 19.95 40.65
CA ASP A 3 -5.38 19.19 40.47
C ASP A 3 -5.92 19.17 39.03
N GLN A 4 -5.75 20.28 38.29
CA GLN A 4 -6.10 20.33 36.87
C GLN A 4 -5.18 19.43 36.04
N PHE A 5 -3.88 19.41 36.38
CA PHE A 5 -2.92 18.52 35.75
C PHE A 5 -3.25 17.05 36.04
N SER A 6 -3.53 16.71 37.30
CA SER A 6 -3.92 15.35 37.69
C SER A 6 -5.20 14.88 36.96
N LYS A 7 -6.23 15.74 36.89
CA LYS A 7 -7.45 15.44 36.11
C LYS A 7 -7.17 15.23 34.62
N ALA A 8 -6.35 16.07 34.00
CA ALA A 8 -5.98 15.92 32.59
C ALA A 8 -5.21 14.61 32.33
N VAL A 9 -4.28 14.26 33.22
CA VAL A 9 -3.51 13.00 33.15
C VAL A 9 -4.45 11.79 33.27
N VAL A 10 -5.40 11.80 34.21
CA VAL A 10 -6.38 10.72 34.36
C VAL A 10 -7.26 10.58 33.11
N ILE A 11 -7.76 11.69 32.55
CA ILE A 11 -8.56 11.66 31.31
C ILE A 11 -7.75 11.11 30.14
N MET A 12 -6.50 11.54 29.97
CA MET A 12 -5.63 11.03 28.92
C MET A 12 -5.34 9.54 29.09
N ALA A 13 -5.13 9.07 30.33
CA ALA A 13 -4.91 7.66 30.62
C ALA A 13 -6.13 6.81 30.24
N PHE A 14 -7.34 7.23 30.61
CA PHE A 14 -8.57 6.55 30.22
C PHE A 14 -8.78 6.51 28.70
N LEU A 15 -8.54 7.64 28.01
CA LEU A 15 -8.61 7.70 26.55
C LEU A 15 -7.56 6.80 25.88
N ALA A 16 -6.34 6.74 26.42
CA ALA A 16 -5.27 5.89 25.90
C ALA A 16 -5.62 4.40 26.04
N ILE A 17 -6.12 3.98 27.20
CA ILE A 17 -6.56 2.60 27.44
C ILE A 17 -7.73 2.24 26.52
N GLY A 18 -8.74 3.10 26.43
CA GLY A 18 -9.89 2.89 25.55
C GLY A 18 -9.47 2.79 24.08
N SER A 19 -8.62 3.70 23.61
CA SER A 19 -8.13 3.68 22.23
C SER A 19 -7.29 2.44 21.91
N SER A 20 -6.49 1.95 22.87
CA SER A 20 -5.68 0.73 22.71
C SER A 20 -6.56 -0.50 22.59
N PHE A 21 -7.61 -0.60 23.41
CA PHE A 21 -8.57 -1.69 23.34
C PHE A 21 -9.33 -1.71 22.01
N THR A 22 -9.85 -0.56 21.57
CA THR A 22 -10.50 -0.43 20.27
C THR A 22 -9.55 -0.74 19.11
N ALA A 23 -8.29 -0.32 19.20
CA ALA A 23 -7.28 -0.61 18.19
C ALA A 23 -6.99 -2.12 18.09
N GLY A 24 -6.94 -2.82 19.23
CA GLY A 24 -6.79 -4.28 19.30
C GLY A 24 -7.96 -5.02 18.65
N ILE A 25 -9.20 -4.66 19.02
CA ILE A 25 -10.42 -5.25 18.42
C ILE A 25 -10.46 -5.01 16.92
N ARG A 26 -10.24 -3.76 16.50
CA ARG A 26 -10.21 -3.38 15.08
C ARG A 26 -9.15 -4.19 14.33
N GLY A 27 -7.94 -4.32 14.89
CA GLY A 27 -6.87 -5.12 14.33
C GLY A 27 -7.27 -6.58 14.12
N GLY A 28 -7.81 -7.22 15.15
CA GLY A 28 -8.29 -8.61 15.07
C GLY A 28 -9.40 -8.81 14.02
N LEU A 29 -10.40 -7.91 14.00
CA LEU A 29 -11.47 -7.95 13.02
C LEU A 29 -10.95 -7.82 11.57
N PHE A 30 -10.01 -6.90 11.32
CA PHE A 30 -9.42 -6.76 9.99
C PHE A 30 -8.63 -8.00 9.58
N THR A 31 -7.84 -8.58 10.48
CA THR A 31 -7.12 -9.84 10.20
C THR A 31 -8.08 -10.96 9.79
N LEU A 32 -9.21 -11.11 10.48
CA LEU A 32 -10.23 -12.11 10.12
C LEU A 32 -10.87 -11.82 8.76
N VAL A 33 -11.22 -10.57 8.48
CA VAL A 33 -11.78 -10.16 7.18
C VAL A 33 -10.79 -10.43 6.05
N PHE A 34 -9.51 -10.15 6.26
CA PHE A 34 -8.46 -10.36 5.26
C PHE A 34 -8.19 -11.84 5.00
N ALA A 35 -8.17 -12.67 6.05
CA ALA A 35 -8.10 -14.11 5.90
C ALA A 35 -9.26 -14.66 5.05
N ARG A 36 -10.50 -14.17 5.29
CA ARG A 36 -11.65 -14.56 4.47
C ARG A 36 -11.57 -14.06 3.03
N LEU A 37 -11.04 -12.86 2.82
CA LEU A 37 -10.83 -12.30 1.48
C LEU A 37 -9.85 -13.14 0.67
N ASN A 38 -8.74 -13.55 1.27
CA ASN A 38 -7.75 -14.44 0.65
C ASN A 38 -8.38 -15.78 0.21
N ILE A 39 -9.10 -16.44 1.12
CA ILE A 39 -9.79 -17.70 0.82
C ILE A 39 -10.80 -17.51 -0.32
N ARG A 40 -11.55 -16.40 -0.32
CA ARG A 40 -12.54 -16.12 -1.36
C ARG A 40 -11.90 -15.89 -2.73
N LEU A 41 -10.76 -15.20 -2.78
CA LEU A 41 -9.99 -14.98 -4.02
C LEU A 41 -9.46 -16.31 -4.56
N ARG A 42 -8.82 -17.11 -3.71
CA ARG A 42 -8.33 -18.45 -4.08
C ARG A 42 -9.44 -19.36 -4.60
N ASN A 43 -10.57 -19.42 -3.91
CA ASN A 43 -11.71 -20.25 -4.33
C ASN A 43 -12.30 -19.80 -5.67
N ARG A 44 -12.38 -18.48 -5.92
CA ARG A 44 -12.86 -17.97 -7.22
C ARG A 44 -11.90 -18.32 -8.35
N LEU A 45 -10.61 -18.14 -8.12
CA LEU A 45 -9.59 -18.47 -9.13
C LEU A 45 -9.58 -19.97 -9.41
N PHE A 46 -9.58 -20.80 -8.36
CA PHE A 46 -9.64 -22.26 -8.50
C PHE A 46 -10.88 -22.71 -9.27
N ARG A 47 -12.06 -22.18 -8.95
CA ARG A 47 -13.29 -22.50 -9.68
C ARG A 47 -13.22 -22.11 -11.16
N SER A 48 -12.58 -20.98 -11.48
CA SER A 48 -12.37 -20.57 -12.87
C SER A 48 -11.39 -21.48 -13.60
N LEU A 49 -10.33 -21.94 -12.91
CA LEU A 49 -9.32 -22.82 -13.49
C LEU A 49 -9.90 -24.20 -13.84
N VAL A 50 -10.75 -24.77 -12.98
CA VAL A 50 -11.32 -26.12 -13.20
C VAL A 50 -12.24 -26.20 -14.43
N VAL A 51 -12.85 -25.09 -14.85
CA VAL A 51 -13.77 -25.04 -16.01
C VAL A 51 -13.02 -24.68 -17.31
N GLN A 52 -11.70 -24.46 -17.24
CA GLN A 52 -10.92 -24.00 -18.38
C GLN A 52 -10.65 -25.12 -19.39
N GLU A 53 -10.52 -24.74 -20.66
CA GLU A 53 -10.27 -25.67 -21.78
C GLU A 53 -8.91 -26.38 -21.65
N MET A 54 -8.81 -27.60 -22.19
CA MET A 54 -7.59 -28.42 -22.12
C MET A 54 -6.38 -27.72 -22.77
N SER A 55 -6.61 -26.98 -23.86
CA SER A 55 -5.58 -26.19 -24.56
C SER A 55 -4.86 -25.20 -23.65
N PHE A 56 -5.53 -24.68 -22.61
CA PHE A 56 -4.90 -23.79 -21.63
C PHE A 56 -3.85 -24.52 -20.78
N PHE A 57 -4.12 -25.78 -20.43
CA PHE A 57 -3.21 -26.61 -19.63
C PHE A 57 -2.07 -27.20 -20.48
N ASP A 58 -2.25 -27.30 -21.79
CA ASP A 58 -1.17 -27.70 -22.71
C ASP A 58 -0.16 -26.57 -22.93
N GLU A 59 -0.62 -25.31 -22.93
CA GLU A 59 0.25 -24.14 -23.09
C GLU A 59 0.94 -23.67 -21.79
N ASN A 60 0.37 -23.98 -20.61
CA ASN A 60 0.85 -23.48 -19.33
C ASN A 60 1.34 -24.62 -18.42
N LEU A 61 2.55 -24.47 -17.85
CA LEU A 61 3.08 -25.42 -16.89
C LEU A 61 2.20 -25.47 -15.63
N THR A 62 1.83 -26.69 -15.20
CA THR A 62 1.05 -26.92 -13.97
C THR A 62 1.66 -26.23 -12.75
N GLY A 63 3.00 -26.18 -12.66
CA GLY A 63 3.71 -25.49 -11.58
C GLY A 63 3.45 -23.98 -11.55
N ASP A 64 3.37 -23.33 -12.70
CA ASP A 64 3.10 -21.89 -12.80
C ASP A 64 1.65 -21.58 -12.42
N ILE A 65 0.71 -22.44 -12.81
CA ILE A 65 -0.70 -22.31 -12.42
C ILE A 65 -0.87 -22.41 -10.90
N ILE A 66 -0.20 -23.39 -10.27
CA ILE A 66 -0.24 -23.56 -8.80
C ILE A 66 0.44 -22.38 -8.10
N SER A 67 1.56 -21.90 -8.63
CA SER A 67 2.28 -20.73 -8.10
C SER A 67 1.39 -19.49 -8.15
N ARG A 68 0.74 -19.20 -9.27
CA ARG A 68 -0.21 -18.09 -9.41
C ARG A 68 -1.41 -18.24 -8.48
N LEU A 69 -1.97 -19.45 -8.38
CA LEU A 69 -3.08 -19.73 -7.49
C LEU A 69 -2.72 -19.52 -6.01
N THR A 70 -1.47 -19.74 -5.63
CA THR A 70 -1.04 -19.74 -4.23
C THR A 70 -0.33 -18.43 -3.85
N SER A 71 0.75 -18.10 -4.55
CA SER A 71 1.62 -16.95 -4.28
C SER A 71 0.95 -15.64 -4.69
N ASP A 72 0.56 -15.51 -5.96
CA ASP A 72 0.04 -14.24 -6.48
C ASP A 72 -1.29 -13.87 -5.80
N THR A 73 -2.18 -14.84 -5.58
CA THR A 73 -3.42 -14.58 -4.84
C THR A 73 -3.16 -14.09 -3.42
N THR A 74 -2.15 -14.62 -2.73
CA THR A 74 -1.78 -14.17 -1.39
C THR A 74 -1.19 -12.77 -1.43
N ILE A 75 -0.23 -12.51 -2.32
CA ILE A 75 0.38 -11.18 -2.48
C ILE A 75 -0.69 -10.14 -2.79
N VAL A 76 -1.58 -10.41 -3.75
CA VAL A 76 -2.69 -9.50 -4.10
C VAL A 76 -3.62 -9.30 -2.91
N SER A 77 -4.00 -10.37 -2.22
CA SER A 77 -4.87 -10.27 -1.04
C SER A 77 -4.24 -9.41 0.06
N ASP A 78 -2.97 -9.61 0.35
CA ASP A 78 -2.25 -8.90 1.41
C ASP A 78 -2.08 -7.42 1.07
N LEU A 79 -1.66 -7.12 -0.18
CA LEU A 79 -1.53 -5.75 -0.66
C LEU A 79 -2.87 -5.01 -0.62
N VAL A 80 -3.94 -5.61 -1.13
CA VAL A 80 -5.28 -5.02 -1.13
C VAL A 80 -5.74 -4.79 0.32
N SER A 81 -5.55 -5.78 1.18
CA SER A 81 -5.92 -5.73 2.59
C SER A 81 -5.21 -4.60 3.33
N GLN A 82 -3.89 -4.51 3.20
CA GLN A 82 -3.08 -3.49 3.86
C GLN A 82 -3.42 -2.08 3.36
N ASN A 83 -3.54 -1.91 2.04
CA ASN A 83 -3.87 -0.61 1.46
C ASN A 83 -5.26 -0.13 1.88
N ILE A 84 -6.27 -1.02 1.88
CA ILE A 84 -7.62 -0.68 2.36
C ILE A 84 -7.60 -0.30 3.85
N ASN A 85 -6.86 -1.03 4.68
CA ASN A 85 -6.74 -0.71 6.12
C ASN A 85 -6.17 0.68 6.34
N ILE A 86 -5.07 0.99 5.65
CA ILE A 86 -4.36 2.27 5.78
C ILE A 86 -5.23 3.39 5.22
N PHE A 87 -5.83 3.19 4.05
CA PHE A 87 -6.70 4.16 3.41
C PHE A 87 -7.88 4.53 4.32
N LEU A 88 -8.62 3.54 4.81
CA LEU A 88 -9.79 3.78 5.64
C LEU A 88 -9.42 4.46 6.96
N ARG A 89 -8.31 4.03 7.58
CA ARG A 89 -7.79 4.66 8.80
C ARG A 89 -7.42 6.13 8.56
N ASN A 90 -6.69 6.40 7.49
CA ASN A 90 -6.25 7.75 7.16
C ASN A 90 -7.43 8.64 6.77
N LEU A 91 -8.43 8.10 6.09
CA LEU A 91 -9.67 8.81 5.76
C LEU A 91 -10.42 9.22 7.01
N VAL A 92 -10.66 8.30 7.95
CA VAL A 92 -11.33 8.60 9.23
C VAL A 92 -10.53 9.62 10.06
N LYS A 93 -9.19 9.49 10.10
CA LYS A 93 -8.35 10.46 10.79
C LYS A 93 -8.41 11.83 10.13
N ALA A 94 -8.32 11.90 8.82
CA ALA A 94 -8.35 13.15 8.07
C ALA A 94 -9.69 13.87 8.27
N THR A 95 -10.81 13.16 8.10
CA THR A 95 -12.14 13.75 8.33
C THR A 95 -12.31 14.18 9.78
N GLY A 96 -11.87 13.37 10.75
CA GLY A 96 -11.93 13.71 12.17
C GLY A 96 -11.14 14.97 12.51
N VAL A 97 -9.90 15.10 12.01
CA VAL A 97 -9.06 16.28 12.23
C VAL A 97 -9.68 17.51 11.57
N ILE A 98 -10.15 17.39 10.33
CA ILE A 98 -10.78 18.51 9.61
C ILE A 98 -12.00 19.01 10.38
N VAL A 99 -12.92 18.12 10.74
CA VAL A 99 -14.14 18.48 11.50
C VAL A 99 -13.76 19.13 12.84
N PHE A 100 -12.78 18.58 13.55
CA PHE A 100 -12.31 19.13 14.82
C PHE A 100 -11.72 20.53 14.67
N MET A 101 -10.87 20.76 13.66
CA MET A 101 -10.28 22.08 13.38
C MET A 101 -11.35 23.12 13.05
N PHE A 102 -12.30 22.79 12.17
CA PHE A 102 -13.39 23.70 11.81
C PHE A 102 -14.33 24.00 12.99
N SER A 103 -14.54 23.03 13.89
CA SER A 103 -15.35 23.21 15.10
C SER A 103 -14.71 24.17 16.12
N LEU A 104 -13.38 24.21 16.19
CA LEU A 104 -12.66 25.12 17.09
C LEU A 104 -12.67 26.56 16.57
N SER A 105 -12.22 26.75 15.32
CA SER A 105 -12.21 28.06 14.66
C SER A 105 -12.07 27.87 13.16
N TRP A 106 -13.07 28.32 12.42
CA TRP A 106 -13.05 28.28 10.96
C TRP A 106 -11.99 29.22 10.36
N GLN A 107 -11.67 30.33 11.05
CA GLN A 107 -10.70 31.34 10.57
C GLN A 107 -9.27 30.80 10.61
N LEU A 108 -8.84 30.23 11.75
CA LEU A 108 -7.51 29.63 11.90
C LEU A 108 -7.32 28.39 10.99
N SER A 109 -8.39 27.63 10.80
CA SER A 109 -8.39 26.48 9.89
C SER A 109 -8.12 26.91 8.45
N LEU A 110 -8.82 27.93 7.93
CA LEU A 110 -8.62 28.45 6.58
C LEU A 110 -7.19 28.95 6.34
N VAL A 111 -6.59 29.65 7.31
CA VAL A 111 -5.19 30.10 7.23
C VAL A 111 -4.24 28.90 7.10
N THR A 112 -4.50 27.82 7.85
CA THR A 112 -3.71 26.59 7.75
C THR A 112 -3.86 25.93 6.37
N PHE A 113 -5.09 25.89 5.82
CA PHE A 113 -5.35 25.39 4.48
C PHE A 113 -4.67 26.21 3.38
N MET A 114 -4.42 27.50 3.60
CA MET A 114 -3.69 28.34 2.65
C MET A 114 -2.22 27.91 2.48
N GLY A 115 -1.64 27.18 3.44
CA GLY A 115 -0.32 26.57 3.30
C GLY A 115 -0.27 25.32 2.40
N PHE A 116 -1.39 24.59 2.28
CA PHE A 116 -1.47 23.38 1.45
C PHE A 116 -1.12 23.60 -0.03
N PRO A 117 -1.61 24.64 -0.74
CA PRO A 117 -1.27 24.83 -2.15
C PRO A 117 0.22 25.05 -2.38
N ILE A 118 0.93 25.73 -1.46
CA ILE A 118 2.37 25.94 -1.56
C ILE A 118 3.11 24.60 -1.50
N ILE A 119 2.75 23.76 -0.54
CA ILE A 119 3.32 22.41 -0.38
C ILE A 119 3.00 21.56 -1.60
N MET A 120 1.76 21.63 -2.11
CA MET A 120 1.32 20.87 -3.28
C MET A 120 2.11 21.24 -4.54
N LEU A 121 2.35 22.53 -4.78
CA LEU A 121 3.17 23.01 -5.90
C LEU A 121 4.62 22.51 -5.80
N MET A 122 5.24 22.63 -4.62
CA MET A 122 6.60 22.12 -4.40
C MET A 122 6.68 20.61 -4.61
N SER A 123 5.67 19.88 -4.12
CA SER A 123 5.60 18.43 -4.26
C SER A 123 5.39 17.98 -5.71
N ASP A 124 4.66 18.74 -6.53
CA ASP A 124 4.49 18.44 -7.96
C ASP A 124 5.78 18.66 -8.75
N VAL A 125 6.49 19.78 -8.51
CA VAL A 125 7.79 20.05 -9.15
C VAL A 125 8.81 18.96 -8.79
N TYR A 126 8.93 18.65 -7.50
CA TYR A 126 9.83 17.61 -7.04
C TYR A 126 9.42 16.22 -7.58
N GLY A 127 8.13 15.93 -7.61
CA GLY A 127 7.59 14.67 -8.15
C GLY A 127 7.90 14.46 -9.63
N LYS A 128 7.76 15.52 -10.45
CA LYS A 128 8.12 15.50 -11.87
C LYS A 128 9.62 15.28 -12.07
N TYR A 129 10.44 15.99 -11.29
CA TYR A 129 11.90 15.82 -11.32
C TYR A 129 12.30 14.39 -10.94
N TYR A 130 11.77 13.87 -9.83
CA TYR A 130 12.04 12.51 -9.37
C TYR A 130 11.64 11.46 -10.42
N LYS A 131 10.45 11.60 -11.02
CA LYS A 131 9.98 10.69 -12.08
C LYS A 131 10.89 10.69 -13.30
N LYS A 132 11.39 11.87 -13.71
CA LYS A 132 12.35 11.99 -14.82
C LYS A 132 13.66 11.26 -14.48
N LEU A 133 14.21 11.51 -13.30
CA LEU A 133 15.44 10.87 -12.84
C LEU A 133 15.30 9.35 -12.74
N SER A 134 14.20 8.84 -12.17
CA SER A 134 13.93 7.39 -12.12
C SER A 134 13.90 6.76 -13.51
N LYS A 135 13.30 7.44 -14.50
CA LYS A 135 13.26 6.96 -15.89
C LYS A 135 14.64 6.93 -16.52
N GLU A 136 15.47 7.93 -16.25
CA GLU A 136 16.84 7.99 -16.75
C GLU A 136 17.72 6.88 -16.16
N VAL A 137 17.60 6.63 -14.85
CA VAL A 137 18.27 5.50 -14.18
C VAL A 137 17.83 4.17 -14.77
N GLN A 138 16.53 3.95 -14.98
CA GLN A 138 16.01 2.72 -15.60
C GLN A 138 16.55 2.53 -17.03
N ASN A 139 16.61 3.60 -17.83
CA ASN A 139 17.16 3.54 -19.19
C ASN A 139 18.66 3.21 -19.20
N ALA A 140 19.44 3.79 -18.28
CA ALA A 140 20.86 3.49 -18.14
C ALA A 140 21.09 2.03 -17.74
N LEU A 141 20.30 1.51 -16.79
CA LEU A 141 20.33 0.11 -16.37
C LEU A 141 19.97 -0.84 -17.53
N ALA A 142 18.91 -0.52 -18.29
CA ALA A 142 18.53 -1.31 -19.46
C ALA A 142 19.65 -1.37 -20.51
N LYS A 143 20.33 -0.23 -20.76
CA LYS A 143 21.45 -0.18 -21.71
C LYS A 143 22.64 -1.03 -21.23
N ALA A 144 22.99 -0.93 -19.95
CA ALA A 144 24.07 -1.75 -19.37
C ALA A 144 23.75 -3.25 -19.44
N ASN A 145 22.52 -3.64 -19.12
CA ASN A 145 22.06 -5.02 -19.22
C ASN A 145 22.12 -5.53 -20.66
N ASN A 146 21.66 -4.74 -21.64
CA ASN A 146 21.72 -5.15 -23.05
C ASN A 146 23.17 -5.36 -23.52
N THR A 147 24.11 -4.48 -23.13
CA THR A 147 25.53 -4.66 -23.47
C THR A 147 26.14 -5.88 -22.79
N ALA A 148 25.80 -6.13 -21.53
CA ALA A 148 26.24 -7.33 -20.83
C ALA A 148 25.69 -8.61 -21.48
N GLU A 149 24.41 -8.61 -21.84
CA GLU A 149 23.75 -9.71 -22.53
C GLU A 149 24.37 -9.98 -23.90
N GLU A 150 24.63 -8.93 -24.69
CA GLU A 150 25.31 -9.04 -25.98
C GLU A 150 26.72 -9.62 -25.83
N THR A 151 27.49 -9.16 -24.84
CA THR A 151 28.86 -9.64 -24.58
C THR A 151 28.87 -11.10 -24.13
N ILE A 152 27.94 -11.49 -23.25
CA ILE A 152 27.82 -12.87 -22.76
C ILE A 152 27.34 -13.79 -23.89
N SER A 153 26.37 -13.36 -24.68
CA SER A 153 25.84 -14.12 -25.82
C SER A 153 26.90 -14.31 -26.91
N ALA A 154 27.69 -13.26 -27.19
CA ALA A 154 28.79 -13.28 -28.15
C ALA A 154 30.11 -13.84 -27.56
N MET A 155 30.13 -14.38 -26.34
CA MET A 155 31.36 -14.76 -25.64
C MET A 155 32.20 -15.80 -26.42
N ARG A 156 31.56 -16.67 -27.23
CA ARG A 156 32.25 -17.62 -28.10
C ARG A 156 33.03 -16.94 -29.24
N THR A 157 32.55 -15.78 -29.70
CA THR A 157 33.15 -14.96 -30.76
C THR A 157 34.15 -13.96 -30.19
N VAL A 158 33.93 -13.43 -28.99
CA VAL A 158 34.84 -12.50 -28.30
C VAL A 158 36.12 -13.20 -27.78
N ARG A 159 36.03 -14.50 -27.47
CA ARG A 159 37.14 -15.29 -26.89
C ARG A 159 37.94 -16.11 -27.91
N SER A 160 37.62 -16.01 -29.19
CA SER A 160 38.32 -16.69 -30.29
C SER A 160 39.18 -15.72 -31.08
#